data_AF-A0A6G3TYF3-F1
#
_entry.id   AF-A0A6G3TYF3-F1
#
_cell.length_a   1.000
_cell.length_b   1.000
_cell.length_c   1.000
_cell.angle_alpha   90.00
_cell.angle_beta   90.00
_cell.angle_gamma   90.00
#
_symmetry.space_group_name_H-M   'P 1'
#
loop_
_entity.id
_entity.type
_entity.pdbx_description
1 polymer ?
#
loop_
_entity_poly.entity_id
_entity_poly.type
_entity_poly.pdbx_seq_one_letter_code
_entity_poly.pdbx_strand_id
1 'polypeptide(L)'
;APRPLPQADRPAQPLLAPEARFAIQRIMTRGAGVLRSESSLARAADQLEALHAEARDALDENGKTAEPGVDTWEATNLLCVARVLVAAARLREETRGCHWREDRPERDDTRWRRHVVVRLNPDRTLAVHPTDGTDFPPTLPPQAPQEQ
;
A
#
# COMPACT_ATOMS: atom_id res chain seq x y z
N ALA A 1 -10.39 11.31 -34.24
CA ALA A 1 -10.81 11.10 -32.83
C ALA A 1 -10.04 9.92 -32.25
N PRO A 2 -9.64 9.95 -30.97
CA PRO A 2 -9.05 8.77 -30.34
C PRO A 2 -10.07 7.61 -30.37
N ARG A 3 -9.60 6.39 -30.65
CA ARG A 3 -10.42 5.18 -30.62
C ARG A 3 -10.85 4.92 -29.17
N PRO A 4 -12.14 4.67 -28.89
CA PRO A 4 -12.57 4.26 -27.56
C PRO A 4 -11.80 3.01 -27.13
N LEU A 5 -11.27 3.02 -25.92
CA LEU A 5 -10.71 1.80 -25.34
C LEU A 5 -11.85 0.80 -25.12
N PRO A 6 -11.63 -0.50 -25.36
CA PRO A 6 -12.63 -1.51 -25.04
C PRO A 6 -12.98 -1.41 -23.55
N GLN A 7 -14.27 -1.23 -23.24
CA GLN A 7 -14.79 -1.33 -21.87
C GLN A 7 -14.86 -2.80 -21.50
N ALA A 8 -14.19 -3.19 -20.43
CA ALA A 8 -14.39 -4.51 -19.84
C ALA A 8 -15.74 -4.55 -19.12
N ASP A 9 -16.51 -5.62 -19.32
CA ASP A 9 -17.83 -5.81 -18.66
C ASP A 9 -17.71 -5.94 -17.13
N ARG A 10 -16.52 -6.33 -16.64
CA ARG A 10 -16.22 -6.46 -15.22
C ARG A 10 -15.04 -5.57 -14.85
N PRO A 11 -15.13 -4.77 -13.78
CA PRO A 11 -13.99 -4.01 -13.32
C PRO A 11 -12.88 -4.99 -12.92
N ALA A 12 -11.65 -4.72 -13.36
CA ALA A 12 -10.52 -5.57 -13.05
C ALA A 12 -10.17 -5.59 -11.55
N GLN A 13 -10.70 -4.64 -10.78
CA GLN A 13 -10.31 -4.34 -9.40
C GLN A 13 -11.52 -3.81 -8.63
N PRO A 14 -11.63 -4.13 -7.32
CA PRO A 14 -12.76 -3.68 -6.53
C PRO A 14 -12.65 -2.19 -6.17
N LEU A 15 -13.80 -1.51 -6.16
CA LEU A 15 -13.93 -0.16 -5.59
C LEU A 15 -14.48 -0.23 -4.17
N LEU A 16 -13.87 0.56 -3.29
CA LEU A 16 -14.38 0.76 -1.94
C LEU A 16 -15.54 1.75 -1.92
N ALA A 17 -16.50 1.49 -1.04
CA ALA A 17 -17.54 2.44 -0.71
C ALA A 17 -16.92 3.71 -0.08
N PRO A 18 -17.49 4.92 -0.29
CA PRO A 18 -16.92 6.17 0.21
C PRO A 18 -16.67 6.18 1.72
N GLU A 19 -17.53 5.49 2.48
CA GLU A 19 -17.50 5.41 3.94
C GLU A 19 -16.24 4.71 4.46
N ALA A 20 -15.62 3.86 3.64
CA ALA A 20 -14.36 3.19 3.98
C ALA A 20 -13.23 4.18 4.29
N ARG A 21 -13.30 5.41 3.77
CA ARG A 21 -12.39 6.50 4.13
C ARG A 21 -12.28 6.69 5.64
N PHE A 22 -13.40 6.68 6.36
CA PHE A 22 -13.42 6.87 7.82
C PHE A 22 -12.86 5.67 8.58
N ALA A 23 -13.01 4.46 8.03
CA ALA A 23 -12.38 3.26 8.58
C ALA A 23 -10.86 3.34 8.43
N ILE A 24 -10.38 3.63 7.21
CA ILE A 24 -8.95 3.78 6.89
C ILE A 24 -8.30 4.84 7.80
N GLN A 25 -8.93 6.01 7.95
CA GLN A 25 -8.44 7.06 8.85
C GLN A 25 -8.29 6.57 10.30
N ARG A 26 -9.29 5.87 10.85
CA ARG A 26 -9.21 5.31 12.21
C ARG A 26 -8.15 4.24 12.35
N ILE A 27 -7.97 3.40 11.34
CA ILE A 27 -6.94 2.35 11.35
C ILE A 27 -5.55 3.01 11.38
N MET A 28 -5.31 3.95 10.45
CA MET A 28 -4.04 4.66 10.34
C MET A 28 -3.71 5.50 11.59
N THR A 29 -4.68 6.24 12.13
CA THR A 29 -4.45 7.04 13.36
C THR A 29 -4.07 6.17 14.55
N ARG A 30 -4.69 4.99 14.70
CA ARG A 30 -4.44 4.10 15.86
C ARG A 30 -3.21 3.21 15.71
N GLY A 31 -2.83 2.82 14.49
CA GLY A 31 -1.75 1.87 14.25
C GLY A 31 -0.50 2.46 13.61
N ALA A 32 -0.62 3.54 12.84
CA ALA A 32 0.47 4.18 12.11
C ALA A 32 0.61 5.68 12.44
N GLY A 33 0.15 6.10 13.63
CA GLY A 33 0.28 7.45 14.17
C GLY A 33 1.71 7.86 14.51
N VAL A 34 1.88 8.87 15.39
CA VAL A 34 3.21 9.40 15.75
C VAL A 34 4.10 8.32 16.38
N LEU A 35 3.55 7.58 17.35
CA LEU A 35 4.22 6.45 17.99
C LEU A 35 3.73 5.14 17.37
N ARG A 36 4.65 4.23 17.08
CA ARG A 36 4.39 2.94 16.44
C ARG A 36 5.06 1.82 17.22
N SER A 37 4.54 0.60 17.08
CA SER A 37 5.14 -0.64 17.55
C SER A 37 4.83 -1.75 16.57
N GLU A 38 5.50 -2.90 16.70
CA GLU A 38 5.17 -4.08 15.89
C GLU A 38 3.69 -4.44 16.01
N SER A 39 3.16 -4.42 17.25
CA SER A 39 1.76 -4.77 17.50
C SER A 39 0.79 -3.77 16.87
N SER A 40 1.05 -2.47 16.98
CA SER A 40 0.15 -1.44 16.43
C SER A 40 0.15 -1.45 14.90
N LEU A 41 1.32 -1.65 14.28
CA LEU A 41 1.47 -1.74 12.84
C LEU A 41 0.94 -3.05 12.26
N ALA A 42 1.17 -4.19 12.92
CA ALA A 42 0.62 -5.48 12.51
C ALA A 42 -0.91 -5.43 12.49
N ARG A 43 -1.52 -4.93 13.56
CA ARG A 43 -2.97 -4.76 13.62
C ARG A 43 -3.50 -3.84 12.53
N ALA A 44 -2.79 -2.75 12.22
CA ALA A 44 -3.20 -1.88 11.11
C ALA A 44 -3.10 -2.60 9.76
N ALA A 45 -2.06 -3.39 9.53
CA ALA A 45 -1.90 -4.18 8.31
C ALA A 45 -3.07 -5.15 8.14
N ASP A 46 -3.40 -5.90 9.19
CA ASP A 46 -4.50 -6.88 9.16
C ASP A 46 -5.85 -6.21 8.89
N GLN A 47 -6.12 -5.06 9.50
CA GLN A 47 -7.37 -4.31 9.29
C GLN A 47 -7.48 -3.71 7.89
N LEU A 48 -6.38 -3.19 7.32
CA LEU A 48 -6.38 -2.70 5.94
C LEU A 48 -6.50 -3.85 4.92
N GLU A 49 -5.90 -5.00 5.20
CA GLU A 49 -6.03 -6.19 4.35
C GLU A 49 -7.46 -6.73 4.38
N ALA A 50 -8.12 -6.74 5.55
CA ALA A 50 -9.52 -7.10 5.66
C ALA A 50 -10.42 -6.22 4.78
N LEU A 51 -10.23 -4.89 4.79
CA LEU A 51 -10.98 -3.99 3.90
C LEU A 51 -10.73 -4.28 2.41
N HIS A 52 -9.51 -4.67 2.06
CA HIS A 52 -9.18 -5.05 0.68
C HIS A 52 -9.85 -6.38 0.28
N ALA A 53 -9.79 -7.38 1.15
CA ALA A 53 -10.39 -8.69 0.95
C ALA A 53 -11.91 -8.61 0.85
N GLU A 54 -12.59 -7.89 1.75
CA GLU A 54 -14.04 -7.69 1.70
C GLU A 54 -14.49 -7.05 0.37
N ALA A 55 -13.75 -6.06 -0.13
CA ALA A 55 -14.06 -5.43 -1.41
C ALA A 55 -13.84 -6.38 -2.59
N ARG A 56 -12.80 -7.23 -2.53
CA ARG A 56 -12.52 -8.26 -3.53
C ARG A 56 -13.60 -9.34 -3.53
N ASP A 57 -13.95 -9.86 -2.38
CA ASP A 57 -14.95 -10.92 -2.23
C ASP A 57 -16.31 -10.42 -2.75
N ALA A 58 -16.69 -9.17 -2.44
CA ALA A 58 -17.89 -8.56 -2.99
C ALA A 58 -17.88 -8.48 -4.54
N LEU A 59 -16.73 -8.19 -5.15
CA LEU A 59 -16.57 -8.20 -6.61
C LEU A 59 -16.67 -9.62 -7.19
N ASP A 60 -16.11 -10.62 -6.50
CA ASP A 60 -16.13 -12.03 -6.90
C ASP A 60 -17.52 -12.64 -6.82
N GLU A 61 -18.28 -12.32 -5.78
CA GLU A 61 -19.64 -12.82 -5.59
C GLU A 61 -20.66 -12.12 -6.48
N ASN A 62 -20.59 -10.79 -6.59
CA ASN A 62 -21.68 -9.99 -7.19
C ASN A 62 -21.36 -9.50 -8.61
N GLY A 63 -20.12 -9.66 -9.09
CA GLY A 63 -19.65 -9.11 -10.37
C GLY A 63 -19.53 -7.58 -10.39
N LYS A 64 -19.89 -6.90 -9.29
CA LYS A 64 -19.84 -5.45 -9.13
C LYS A 64 -19.42 -5.06 -7.71
N THR A 65 -18.90 -3.85 -7.56
CA THR A 65 -18.55 -3.25 -6.26
C THR A 65 -19.32 -1.95 -6.04
N ALA A 66 -18.77 -1.01 -5.25
CA ALA A 66 -19.29 0.34 -5.16
C ALA A 66 -19.36 1.00 -6.55
N GLU A 67 -20.37 1.86 -6.74
CA GLU A 67 -20.55 2.61 -7.99
C GLU A 67 -19.35 3.55 -8.25
N PRO A 68 -18.83 3.62 -9.49
CA PRO A 68 -17.73 4.50 -9.81
C PRO A 68 -18.08 5.97 -9.59
N GLY A 69 -17.26 6.67 -8.82
CA GLY A 69 -17.43 8.08 -8.48
C GLY A 69 -16.17 8.63 -7.82
N VAL A 70 -16.03 9.95 -7.75
CA VAL A 70 -14.82 10.60 -7.20
C VAL A 70 -14.49 10.04 -5.81
N ASP A 71 -15.49 9.96 -4.94
CA ASP A 71 -15.29 9.53 -3.55
C ASP A 71 -14.91 8.04 -3.43
N THR A 72 -15.41 7.17 -4.30
CA THR A 72 -15.05 5.74 -4.31
C THR A 72 -13.63 5.53 -4.83
N TRP A 73 -13.21 6.30 -5.84
CA TRP A 73 -11.82 6.32 -6.30
C TRP A 73 -10.87 6.84 -5.23
N GLU A 74 -11.24 7.90 -4.53
CA GLU A 74 -10.45 8.44 -3.42
C GLU A 74 -10.29 7.42 -2.29
N ALA A 75 -11.38 6.80 -1.84
CA ALA A 75 -11.33 5.78 -0.80
C ALA A 75 -10.45 4.58 -1.20
N THR A 76 -10.55 4.14 -2.46
CA THR A 76 -9.74 3.05 -3.02
C THR A 76 -8.25 3.40 -3.06
N ASN A 77 -7.92 4.62 -3.49
CA ASN A 77 -6.53 5.10 -3.51
C ASN A 77 -5.97 5.28 -2.10
N LEU A 78 -6.77 5.79 -1.15
CA LEU A 78 -6.37 5.91 0.25
C LEU A 78 -6.05 4.56 0.87
N LEU A 79 -6.84 3.51 0.59
CA LEU A 79 -6.54 2.17 1.07
C LEU A 79 -5.20 1.67 0.51
N CYS A 80 -4.97 1.86 -0.80
CA CYS A 80 -3.73 1.46 -1.46
C CYS A 80 -2.51 2.13 -0.80
N VAL A 81 -2.53 3.45 -0.64
CA VAL A 81 -1.42 4.19 -0.01
C VAL A 81 -1.26 3.80 1.46
N ALA A 82 -2.35 3.61 2.20
CA ALA A 82 -2.30 3.17 3.59
C ALA A 82 -1.58 1.81 3.74
N ARG A 83 -1.92 0.82 2.89
CA ARG A 83 -1.25 -0.50 2.88
C ARG A 83 0.25 -0.38 2.59
N VAL A 84 0.63 0.44 1.60
CA VAL A 84 2.04 0.72 1.26
C VAL A 84 2.79 1.32 2.45
N LEU A 85 2.23 2.35 3.09
CA LEU A 85 2.85 3.03 4.23
C LEU A 85 3.03 2.09 5.42
N VAL A 86 2.01 1.32 5.77
CA VAL A 86 2.09 0.36 6.88
C VAL A 86 3.10 -0.74 6.57
N ALA A 87 3.13 -1.29 5.36
CA ALA A 87 4.08 -2.33 5.00
C ALA A 87 5.54 -1.84 5.08
N ALA A 88 5.81 -0.60 4.63
CA ALA A 88 7.13 0.00 4.78
C ALA A 88 7.50 0.26 6.24
N ALA A 89 6.57 0.77 7.05
CA ALA A 89 6.79 1.03 8.47
C ALA A 89 7.01 -0.24 9.29
N ARG A 90 6.32 -1.33 8.95
CA ARG A 90 6.51 -2.66 9.57
C ARG A 90 7.89 -3.22 9.29
N LEU A 91 8.31 -3.18 8.02
CA LEU A 91 9.63 -3.67 7.63
C LEU A 91 10.73 -2.91 8.38
N ARG A 92 10.61 -1.58 8.52
CA ARG A 92 11.64 -0.74 9.15
C ARG A 92 11.62 -0.84 10.68
N GLU A 93 12.56 -1.60 11.21
CA GLU A 93 12.77 -1.81 12.65
C GLU A 93 13.81 -0.86 13.27
N GLU A 94 13.59 0.44 13.18
CA GLU A 94 14.37 1.48 13.88
C GLU A 94 13.51 2.74 14.10
N THR A 95 14.09 3.74 14.75
CA THR A 95 13.55 5.10 14.79
C THR A 95 14.41 6.06 13.96
N ARG A 96 13.79 6.80 13.04
CA ARG A 96 14.45 7.80 12.19
C ARG A 96 13.46 8.85 11.69
N GLY A 97 13.72 10.12 12.03
CA GLY A 97 12.87 11.23 11.59
C GLY A 97 11.43 11.09 12.10
N CYS A 98 10.44 11.17 11.20
CA CYS A 98 9.02 11.03 11.54
C CYS A 98 8.57 9.57 11.78
N HIS A 99 9.43 8.59 11.49
CA HIS A 99 9.19 7.18 11.83
C HIS A 99 9.77 6.89 13.21
N TRP A 100 8.90 6.85 14.21
CA TRP A 100 9.28 6.57 15.59
C TRP A 100 8.62 5.27 16.08
N ARG A 101 9.44 4.36 16.61
CA ARG A 101 9.02 3.04 17.10
C ARG A 101 9.38 2.87 18.58
N GLU A 102 8.39 2.66 19.43
CA GLU A 102 8.62 2.45 20.88
C GLU A 102 9.37 1.16 21.19
N ASP A 103 9.20 0.14 20.35
CA ASP A 103 9.86 -1.16 20.45
C ASP A 103 11.24 -1.22 19.75
N ARG A 104 11.59 -0.14 19.04
CA ARG A 104 12.87 0.09 18.35
C ARG A 104 13.26 1.57 18.45
N PRO A 105 13.53 2.09 19.68
CA PRO A 105 13.68 3.53 19.91
C PRO A 105 14.96 4.12 19.31
N GLU A 106 15.95 3.27 19.03
CA GLU A 106 17.25 3.69 18.53
C GLU A 106 17.31 3.70 16.99
N ARG A 107 18.20 4.55 16.47
CA ARG A 107 18.59 4.56 15.07
C ARG A 107 19.62 3.46 14.82
N ASP A 108 19.47 2.70 13.74
CA ASP A 108 20.39 1.63 13.34
C ASP A 108 20.91 1.90 11.91
N ASP A 109 22.04 2.60 11.83
CA ASP A 109 22.67 2.92 10.54
C ASP A 109 23.32 1.72 9.85
N THR A 110 23.62 0.64 10.58
CA THR A 110 24.19 -0.58 9.99
C THR A 110 23.15 -1.31 9.15
N ARG A 111 21.94 -1.47 9.69
CA ARG A 111 20.84 -2.17 9.00
C ARG A 111 19.98 -1.24 8.16
N TRP A 112 19.73 -0.01 8.58
CA TRP A 112 18.65 0.81 8.01
C TRP A 112 19.09 2.10 7.31
N ARG A 113 20.39 2.36 7.13
CA ARG A 113 20.87 3.46 6.27
C ARG A 113 20.67 3.15 4.77
N ARG A 114 19.42 2.96 4.38
CA ARG A 114 18.91 2.53 3.07
C ARG A 114 17.44 2.93 2.92
N HIS A 115 16.96 2.90 1.69
CA HIS A 115 15.57 3.18 1.35
C HIS A 115 14.72 1.90 1.45
N VAL A 116 13.41 2.06 1.68
CA VAL A 116 12.44 0.97 1.55
C VAL A 116 11.64 1.21 0.29
N VAL A 117 11.65 0.23 -0.60
CA VAL A 117 10.94 0.26 -1.87
C VAL A 117 9.74 -0.66 -1.76
N VAL A 118 8.57 -0.12 -2.10
CA VAL A 118 7.31 -0.87 -2.16
C VAL A 118 6.85 -0.88 -3.61
N ARG A 119 6.64 -2.08 -4.17
CA ARG A 119 6.06 -2.27 -5.49
C ARG A 119 4.69 -2.91 -5.36
N LEU A 120 3.70 -2.32 -6.03
CA LEU A 120 2.37 -2.89 -6.17
C LEU A 120 2.37 -3.82 -7.39
N ASN A 121 2.11 -5.10 -7.16
CA ASN A 121 2.01 -6.10 -8.21
C ASN A 121 0.64 -6.01 -8.92
N PRO A 122 0.47 -6.61 -10.11
CA PRO A 122 -0.82 -6.65 -10.81
C PRO A 122 -1.95 -7.28 -10.00
N ASP A 123 -1.64 -8.26 -9.14
CA ASP A 123 -2.56 -8.92 -8.21
C ASP A 123 -2.84 -8.12 -6.92
N ARG A 124 -2.33 -6.88 -6.83
CA ARG A 124 -2.40 -5.98 -5.68
C ARG A 124 -1.71 -6.47 -4.41
N THR A 125 -0.85 -7.48 -4.52
CA THR A 125 0.13 -7.78 -3.47
C THR A 125 1.24 -6.74 -3.46
N LEU A 126 1.84 -6.55 -2.29
CA LEU A 126 2.95 -5.61 -2.10
C LEU A 126 4.27 -6.39 -2.02
N ALA A 127 5.18 -6.11 -2.93
CA ALA A 127 6.57 -6.52 -2.81
C ALA A 127 7.35 -5.40 -2.10
N VAL A 128 7.83 -5.69 -0.88
CA VAL A 128 8.55 -4.71 -0.05
C VAL A 128 9.97 -5.20 0.17
N HIS A 129 10.95 -4.36 -0.16
CA HIS A 129 12.35 -4.67 0.05
C HIS A 129 13.15 -3.40 0.35
N PRO A 130 14.23 -3.51 1.13
CA PRO A 130 15.17 -2.43 1.28
C PRO A 130 16.12 -2.36 0.07
N THR A 131 16.71 -1.20 -0.18
CA THR A 131 17.82 -1.04 -1.13
C THR A 131 19.13 -1.58 -0.54
N ASP A 132 20.12 -1.88 -1.39
CA ASP A 132 21.42 -2.38 -0.93
C ASP A 132 22.23 -1.30 -0.19
N GLY A 133 22.02 -0.03 -0.57
CA GLY A 133 22.67 1.13 0.04
C GLY A 133 21.75 2.35 0.07
N THR A 134 22.34 3.55 0.00
CA THR A 134 21.62 4.82 0.02
C THR A 134 21.12 5.29 -1.33
N ASP A 135 21.45 4.57 -2.41
CA ASP A 135 21.01 4.94 -3.75
C ASP A 135 19.60 4.42 -4.01
N PHE A 136 18.80 5.22 -4.73
CA PHE A 136 17.49 4.78 -5.19
C PHE A 136 17.63 3.90 -6.44
N PRO A 137 16.82 2.84 -6.58
CA PRO A 137 16.79 2.07 -7.81
C PRO A 137 16.24 2.92 -8.97
N PRO A 138 16.59 2.60 -10.23
CA PRO A 138 16.00 3.24 -11.39
C PRO A 138 14.47 3.10 -11.40
N THR A 139 13.76 4.14 -11.84
CA THR A 139 12.29 4.14 -11.94
C THR A 139 11.77 3.43 -13.19
N LEU A 140 12.63 3.20 -14.18
CA LEU A 140 12.32 2.42 -15.38
C LEU A 140 12.77 0.97 -15.19
N PRO A 141 12.03 -0.01 -15.73
CA PRO A 141 12.55 -1.38 -15.83
C PRO A 141 13.89 -1.35 -16.57
N PRO A 142 14.84 -2.25 -16.23
CA PRO A 142 16.00 -2.47 -17.09
C PRO A 142 15.50 -2.73 -18.50
N GLN A 143 15.95 -1.95 -19.48
CA GLN A 143 15.65 -2.26 -20.86
C GLN A 143 16.24 -3.65 -21.15
N ALA A 144 15.43 -4.54 -21.72
CA ALA A 144 15.92 -5.81 -22.20
C ALA A 144 17.10 -5.54 -23.15
N PRO A 145 18.20 -6.33 -23.08
CA PRO A 145 19.30 -6.18 -24.01
C PRO A 145 18.75 -6.14 -25.44
N GLN A 146 19.04 -5.08 -26.19
CA GLN A 146 18.73 -5.05 -27.61
C GLN A 146 19.64 -6.09 -28.27
N GLU A 147 19.06 -7.20 -28.70
CA GLU A 147 19.75 -8.14 -29.59
C GLU A 147 20.16 -7.38 -30.85
N GLN A 148 21.47 -7.33 -31.11
CA GLN A 148 22.08 -6.79 -32.32
C GLN A 148 22.10 -7.86 -33.41
#